data_AF-A0A0A8ZEW0-F1
#
_entry.id   AF-A0A0A8ZEW0-F1
#
_cell.length_a   1.000
_cell.length_b   1.000
_cell.length_c   1.000
_cell.angle_alpha   90.00
_cell.angle_beta   90.00
_cell.angle_gamma   90.00
#
_symmetry.space_group_name_H-M   'P 1'
#
loop_
_entity.id
_entity.type
_entity.pdbx_description
1 polymer ?
#
loop_
_entity_poly.entity_id
_entity_poly.type
_entity_poly.pdbx_seq_one_letter_code
_entity_poly.pdbx_strand_id
1 'polypeptide(L)'
;MKIVTNDHKNVRNQWPDLDMLAWRVNTLTGLPQQNDSTSGALFMLKFVEFWNGDRIVNDFTQEMIDTFRRKLAVMLLKSELNEARHKIYAEESPEI
;
A
#
# COMPACT_ATOMS: atom_id res chain seq x y z
N MET A 1 -13.50 35.03 8.91
CA MET A 1 -13.68 33.62 8.46
C MET A 1 -15.06 33.17 8.92
N LYS A 2 -15.97 32.88 7.99
CA LYS A 2 -17.32 32.41 8.33
C LYS A 2 -17.30 30.88 8.27
N ILE A 3 -17.60 30.22 9.40
CA ILE A 3 -17.85 28.78 9.41
C ILE A 3 -19.22 28.59 8.77
N VAL A 4 -19.25 27.95 7.60
CA VAL A 4 -20.50 27.47 7.00
C VAL A 4 -20.90 26.24 7.79
N THR A 5 -21.95 26.36 8.60
CA THR A 5 -22.62 25.22 9.22
C THR A 5 -23.35 24.48 8.12
N ASN A 6 -22.84 23.31 7.74
CA ASN A 6 -23.49 22.47 6.75
C ASN A 6 -24.65 21.73 7.44
N ASP A 7 -25.88 22.00 7.00
CA ASP A 7 -27.07 21.28 7.41
C ASP A 7 -26.86 19.77 7.23
N HIS A 8 -26.89 19.03 8.34
CA HIS A 8 -26.88 17.58 8.34
C HIS A 8 -28.19 17.05 7.76
N LYS A 9 -28.27 16.99 6.42
CA LYS A 9 -29.31 16.21 5.74
C LYS A 9 -29.13 14.74 6.14
N ASN A 10 -30.21 14.16 6.66
CA ASN A 10 -30.35 12.77 7.08
C ASN A 10 -29.89 11.76 6.01
N VAL A 11 -28.61 11.44 6.00
CA VAL A 11 -28.10 10.19 5.42
C VAL A 11 -28.12 9.16 6.55
N ARG A 12 -28.80 8.03 6.37
CA ARG A 12 -28.66 6.90 7.31
C ARG A 12 -27.22 6.42 7.23
N ASN A 13 -26.40 6.86 8.17
CA ASN A 13 -24.97 6.55 8.17
C ASN A 13 -24.79 5.08 8.60
N GLN A 14 -24.24 4.27 7.69
CA GLN A 14 -23.94 2.85 7.93
C GLN A 14 -22.66 2.66 8.77
N TRP A 15 -21.89 3.73 8.96
CA TRP A 15 -20.60 3.72 9.62
C TRP A 15 -20.73 4.31 11.03
N PRO A 16 -20.47 3.52 12.09
CA PRO A 16 -20.65 3.96 13.47
C PRO A 16 -19.61 5.00 13.94
N ASP A 17 -18.53 5.19 13.19
CA ASP A 17 -17.33 5.94 13.56
C ASP A 17 -17.04 7.13 12.63
N LEU A 18 -18.09 7.82 12.15
CA LEU A 18 -17.93 8.93 11.19
C LEU A 18 -17.17 10.16 11.75
N ASP A 19 -17.10 10.29 13.07
CA ASP A 19 -16.34 11.35 13.72
C ASP A 19 -14.84 11.02 13.72
N MET A 20 -14.18 11.32 12.59
CA MET A 20 -12.74 11.10 12.41
C MET A 20 -11.88 11.87 13.43
N LEU A 21 -12.38 12.96 14.03
CA LEU A 21 -11.64 13.71 15.04
C LEU A 21 -11.59 12.98 16.37
N ALA A 22 -12.54 12.07 16.62
CA ALA A 22 -12.56 11.21 17.79
C ALA A 22 -11.67 9.97 17.64
N TRP A 23 -11.10 9.72 16.45
CA TRP A 23 -10.29 8.52 16.21
C TRP A 23 -8.98 8.56 17.00
N ARG A 24 -8.67 7.43 17.63
CA ARG A 24 -7.39 7.27 18.33
C ARG A 24 -6.26 7.13 17.31
N VAL A 25 -5.31 8.07 17.36
CA VAL A 25 -4.06 7.96 16.59
C VAL A 25 -3.04 7.17 17.39
N ASN A 26 -2.54 6.07 16.83
CA ASN A 26 -1.48 5.26 17.43
C ASN A 26 -0.19 5.44 16.63
N THR A 27 0.84 5.98 17.27
CA THR A 27 2.19 6.09 16.68
C THR A 27 3.02 4.89 17.10
N LEU A 28 3.49 4.12 16.12
CA LEU A 28 4.40 3.00 16.36
C LEU A 28 5.86 3.49 16.36
N THR A 29 6.68 2.94 17.24
CA THR A 29 8.11 3.25 17.35
C THR A 29 8.93 1.98 17.10
N GLY A 30 10.21 2.13 16.77
CA GLY A 30 11.11 1.00 16.51
C GLY A 30 10.84 0.26 15.19
N LEU A 31 10.09 0.89 14.27
CA LEU A 31 9.88 0.32 12.94
C LEU A 31 11.15 0.42 12.07
N PRO A 32 11.36 -0.52 11.13
CA PRO A 32 12.40 -0.43 10.12
C PRO A 32 12.46 0.95 9.45
N GLN A 33 13.66 1.51 9.39
CA GLN A 33 13.91 2.81 8.76
C GLN A 33 14.55 2.60 7.39
N GLN A 34 14.12 3.40 6.43
CA GLN A 34 14.78 3.48 5.12
C GLN A 34 16.08 4.28 5.24
N ASN A 35 17.10 3.87 4.48
CA ASN A 35 18.40 4.54 4.45
C ASN A 35 18.65 5.29 3.12
N ASP A 36 17.65 5.33 2.25
CA ASP A 36 17.71 6.00 0.95
C ASP A 36 16.46 6.87 0.72
N SER A 37 16.44 7.62 -0.38
CA SER A 37 15.33 8.52 -0.75
C SER A 37 14.33 7.92 -1.75
N THR A 38 14.48 6.64 -2.10
CA THR A 38 13.78 5.99 -3.22
C THR A 38 12.94 4.78 -2.81
N SER A 39 13.17 4.25 -1.62
CA SER A 39 12.56 3.02 -1.11
C SER A 39 11.30 3.25 -0.30
N GLY A 40 10.92 4.49 0.01
CA GLY A 40 9.82 4.80 0.93
C GLY A 40 8.49 4.11 0.57
N ALA A 41 8.14 4.07 -0.71
CA ALA A 41 6.94 3.37 -1.17
C ALA A 41 7.04 1.84 -0.99
N LEU A 42 8.23 1.25 -1.14
CA LEU A 42 8.45 -0.19 -0.94
C LEU A 42 8.36 -0.57 0.55
N PHE A 43 8.86 0.30 1.44
CA PHE A 43 8.64 0.17 2.87
C PHE A 43 7.15 0.20 3.21
N MET A 44 6.39 1.14 2.63
CA MET A 44 4.94 1.19 2.83
C MET A 44 4.23 -0.10 2.41
N LEU A 45 4.60 -0.69 1.27
CA LEU A 45 4.03 -1.96 0.85
C LEU A 45 4.35 -3.09 1.84
N LYS A 46 5.57 -3.15 2.38
CA LYS A 46 5.93 -4.14 3.40
C LYS A 46 5.22 -3.92 4.72
N PHE A 47 5.00 -2.68 5.14
CA PHE A 47 4.20 -2.40 6.32
C PHE A 47 2.75 -2.86 6.13
N VAL A 48 2.15 -2.63 4.97
CA VAL A 48 0.78 -3.13 4.67
C VAL A 48 0.76 -4.67 4.62
N GLU A 49 1.76 -5.31 4.01
CA GLU A 49 1.87 -6.78 3.93
C GLU A 49 1.97 -7.42 5.33
N PHE A 50 2.65 -6.78 6.27
CA PHE A 50 2.88 -7.30 7.62
C PHE A 50 1.95 -6.71 8.69
N TRP A 51 0.98 -5.87 8.31
CA TRP A 51 0.00 -5.32 9.22
C TRP A 51 -1.14 -6.31 9.46
N ASN A 52 -1.36 -6.70 10.71
CA ASN A 52 -2.45 -7.62 11.08
C ASN A 52 -3.72 -6.91 11.59
N GLY A 53 -3.76 -5.58 11.56
CA GLY A 53 -4.85 -4.79 12.17
C GLY A 53 -4.51 -4.13 13.50
N ASP A 54 -3.45 -4.58 14.17
CA ASP A 54 -3.02 -4.10 15.50
C ASP A 54 -1.53 -3.75 15.55
N ARG A 55 -0.68 -4.59 14.94
CA ARG A 55 0.77 -4.42 14.91
C ARG A 55 1.38 -4.97 13.62
N ILE A 56 2.65 -4.63 13.42
CA ILE A 56 3.51 -5.28 12.43
C ILE A 56 3.94 -6.64 13.00
N VAL A 57 3.65 -7.72 12.29
CA VAL A 57 3.91 -9.10 12.77
C VAL A 57 5.28 -9.65 12.35
N ASN A 58 5.91 -9.03 11.36
CA ASN A 58 7.20 -9.45 10.80
C ASN A 58 8.13 -8.26 10.63
N ASP A 59 9.41 -8.48 10.93
CA ASP A 59 10.46 -7.48 10.71
C ASP A 59 11.05 -7.59 9.29
N PHE A 60 11.68 -6.51 8.83
CA PHE A 60 12.39 -6.47 7.55
C PHE A 60 13.49 -5.42 7.51
N THR A 61 14.48 -5.62 6.63
CA THR A 61 15.65 -4.76 6.48
C THR A 61 15.64 -4.01 5.15
N GLN A 62 16.51 -2.99 5.01
CA GLN A 62 16.77 -2.32 3.74
C GLN A 62 17.23 -3.31 2.65
N GLU A 63 18.07 -4.28 2.98
CA GLU A 63 18.53 -5.31 2.02
C GLU A 63 17.36 -6.17 1.48
N MET A 64 16.42 -6.50 2.36
CA MET A 64 15.19 -7.19 1.95
C MET A 64 14.35 -6.32 1.03
N ILE A 65 14.30 -5.01 1.26
CA ILE A 65 13.62 -4.04 0.39
C ILE A 65 14.31 -3.93 -0.98
N ASP A 66 15.63 -3.92 -1.03
CA ASP A 66 16.39 -3.88 -2.28
C ASP A 66 16.15 -5.15 -3.12
N THR A 67 16.04 -6.29 -2.45
CA THR A 67 15.66 -7.56 -3.09
C THR A 67 14.20 -7.54 -3.52
N PHE A 68 13.31 -7.02 -2.67
CA PHE A 68 11.90 -6.89 -2.97
C PHE A 68 11.65 -6.00 -4.19
N ARG A 69 12.39 -4.88 -4.35
CA ARG A 69 12.30 -4.00 -5.53
C ARG A 69 12.40 -4.78 -6.85
N ARG A 70 13.41 -5.66 -6.97
CA ARG A 70 13.62 -6.50 -8.15
C ARG A 70 12.50 -7.54 -8.31
N LYS A 71 12.08 -8.18 -7.22
CA LYS A 71 11.00 -9.16 -7.22
C LYS A 71 9.65 -8.54 -7.62
N LEU A 72 9.36 -7.34 -7.14
CA LEU A 72 8.12 -6.63 -7.39
C LEU A 72 7.91 -6.38 -8.88
N ALA A 73 8.96 -5.96 -9.59
CA ALA A 73 8.89 -5.78 -11.05
C ALA A 73 8.47 -7.09 -11.77
N VAL A 74 9.06 -8.22 -11.38
CA VAL A 74 8.71 -9.53 -11.93
C VAL A 74 7.28 -9.96 -11.54
N MET A 75 6.87 -9.72 -10.30
CA MET A 75 5.51 -10.00 -9.83
C MET A 75 4.47 -9.21 -10.62
N LEU A 76 4.71 -7.92 -10.86
CA LEU A 76 3.82 -7.06 -11.65
C LEU A 76 3.77 -7.53 -13.10
N LEU A 77 4.92 -7.83 -13.71
CA LEU A 77 4.99 -8.33 -15.08
C LEU A 77 4.19 -9.63 -15.26
N LYS A 78 4.32 -10.57 -14.32
CA LYS A 78 3.68 -11.88 -14.37
C LYS A 78 2.23 -11.89 -13.86
N SER A 79 1.77 -10.80 -13.25
CA SER A 79 0.42 -10.72 -12.69
C SER A 79 -0.66 -10.99 -13.74
N GLU A 80 -1.67 -11.78 -13.38
CA GLU A 80 -2.88 -11.97 -14.21
C GLU A 80 -3.63 -10.65 -14.44
N LEU A 81 -3.45 -9.68 -13.53
CA LEU A 81 -4.06 -8.35 -13.62
C LEU A 81 -3.27 -7.40 -14.54
N ASN A 82 -2.10 -7.82 -15.03
CA ASN A 82 -1.35 -7.02 -15.98
C ASN A 82 -1.95 -7.19 -17.38
N GLU A 83 -2.80 -6.26 -17.79
CA GLU A 83 -3.45 -6.26 -19.11
C GLU A 83 -2.43 -6.21 -20.26
N ALA A 84 -1.26 -5.62 -20.04
CA ALA A 84 -0.18 -5.53 -21.03
C ALA A 84 0.58 -6.85 -21.21
N ARG A 85 0.38 -7.84 -20.32
CA ARG A 85 1.07 -9.13 -20.34
C ARG A 85 0.87 -9.89 -21.66
N HIS A 86 -0.34 -9.85 -22.21
CA HIS A 86 -0.66 -10.53 -23.46
C HIS A 86 0.09 -9.97 -24.67
N LYS A 87 0.49 -8.69 -24.64
CA LYS A 87 1.26 -8.06 -25.71
C LYS A 87 2.72 -8.54 -25.69
N ILE A 88 3.27 -8.69 -24.49
CA ILE A 88 4.68 -9.09 -24.30
C ILE A 88 4.91 -10.53 -24.79
N TYR A 89 4.02 -11.47 -24.45
CA TYR A 89 4.15 -12.86 -24.91
C TYR A 89 3.67 -13.11 -26.35
N ALA A 90 2.89 -12.21 -26.94
CA ALA A 90 2.48 -12.31 -28.35
C ALA A 90 3.62 -11.93 -29.31
N GLU A 91 4.54 -11.05 -28.90
CA GLU A 91 5.72 -10.66 -29.69
C GLU A 91 6.87 -11.68 -29.58
N GLU A 92 6.86 -12.56 -28.56
CA GLU A 92 7.88 -13.60 -28.35
C GLU A 92 7.57 -14.96 -28.99
N SER A 93 6.43 -15.13 -29.66
CA SER A 93 6.15 -16.37 -30.41
C SER A 93 6.83 -16.27 -31.78
N PRO A 94 7.94 -16.99 -32.05
CA PRO A 94 8.42 -17.10 -33.42
C PRO A 94 7.34 -17.88 -34.19
N GLU A 95 6.96 -17.36 -35.34
CA GLU A 95 6.17 -18.13 -36.31
C GLU A 95 6.90 -19.46 -36.56
N ILE A 96 6.23 -20.58 -36.22
CA ILE A 96 6.63 -21.93 -36.65
C ILE A 96 6.04 -22.17 -38.04
#